data_AF-T1IRJ5-F1
#
_entry.id   AF-T1IRJ5-F1
#
_cell.length_a   1.000
_cell.length_b   1.000
_cell.length_c   1.000
_cell.angle_alpha   90.00
_cell.angle_beta   90.00
_cell.angle_gamma   90.00
#
_symmetry.space_group_name_H-M   'P 1'
#
loop_
_entity.id
_entity.type
_entity.pdbx_description
1 polymer ?
#
loop_
_entity_poly.entity_id
_entity_poly.type
_entity_poly.pdbx_seq_one_letter_code
_entity_poly.pdbx_strand_id
1 'polypeptide(L)'
;MSKHGLKNNVCFMLKVFQWTKPTYYTLTAYLVDPKIICSVGRTKEEFKHEAAGTNLYLKNGTHNILIPKHESDLANTNWTLGACFPSMGTHYWYSTSKDMNCKEFQPFFLLYNRKKFTAFGFVAFGGWEFSSYRYEQHPPKLTYRLFMKEVPKCIPDVVEGIINKIFPVVTLHVYLNFKPWNIIC
;
A
#
# COMPACT_ATOMS: atom_id res chain seq x y z
N MET A 1 36.94 -28.36 10.74
CA MET A 1 36.75 -27.00 10.18
C MET A 1 36.45 -27.17 8.70
N SER A 2 35.38 -26.70 8.07
CA SER A 2 34.29 -25.78 8.39
C SER A 2 33.05 -26.26 7.60
N LYS A 3 31.89 -26.38 8.26
CA LYS A 3 30.61 -26.69 7.61
C LYS A 3 30.06 -25.40 6.98
N HIS A 4 30.07 -25.29 5.66
CA HIS A 4 29.31 -24.26 4.95
C HIS A 4 27.81 -24.60 5.00
N GLY A 5 27.15 -24.13 6.05
CA GLY A 5 25.69 -24.09 6.13
C GLY A 5 25.16 -23.03 5.18
N LEU A 6 24.46 -23.47 4.13
CA LEU A 6 23.59 -22.65 3.31
C LEU A 6 22.57 -21.94 4.22
N LYS A 7 22.77 -20.63 4.47
CA LYS A 7 21.77 -19.78 5.10
C LYS A 7 20.65 -19.54 4.11
N ASN A 8 19.59 -20.33 4.20
CA ASN A 8 18.34 -20.16 3.46
C ASN A 8 17.59 -18.92 3.99
N ASN A 9 18.13 -17.73 3.74
CA ASN A 9 17.46 -16.47 4.06
C ASN A 9 16.41 -16.19 2.97
N VAL A 10 15.14 -16.48 3.25
CA VAL A 10 14.03 -16.16 2.36
C VAL A 10 13.74 -14.65 2.46
N CYS A 11 14.27 -13.87 1.51
CA CYS A 11 13.95 -12.46 1.33
C CYS A 11 12.57 -12.32 0.67
N PHE A 12 11.52 -12.10 1.45
CA PHE A 12 10.22 -11.74 0.90
C PHE A 12 10.11 -10.22 0.77
N MET A 13 10.21 -9.72 -0.46
CA MET A 13 10.02 -8.32 -0.80
C MET A 13 8.94 -8.21 -1.86
N LEU A 14 7.86 -7.50 -1.56
CA LEU A 14 6.88 -7.16 -2.59
C LEU A 14 7.35 -5.89 -3.27
N LYS A 15 7.99 -6.04 -4.44
CA LYS A 15 8.26 -4.92 -5.36
C LYS A 15 7.22 -4.93 -6.47
N VAL A 16 6.41 -3.89 -6.54
CA VAL A 16 5.62 -3.62 -7.74
C VAL A 16 6.49 -2.76 -8.66
N PHE A 17 6.84 -3.30 -9.82
CA PHE A 17 7.65 -2.61 -10.82
C PHE A 17 6.76 -1.95 -11.86
N GLN A 18 7.13 -0.73 -12.25
CA GLN A 18 6.55 -0.05 -13.40
C GLN A 18 7.63 0.23 -14.44
N TRP A 19 7.39 -0.20 -15.68
CA TRP A 19 8.30 -0.07 -16.81
C TRP A 19 7.94 1.15 -17.67
N THR A 20 8.80 2.18 -17.68
CA THR A 20 8.83 3.20 -18.73
C THR A 20 10.28 3.47 -19.08
N LYS A 21 10.87 2.79 -20.08
CA LYS A 21 12.32 2.93 -20.32
C LYS A 21 12.71 4.41 -20.53
N PRO A 22 13.79 4.89 -19.88
CA PRO A 22 14.72 4.14 -19.02
C PRO A 22 14.39 4.14 -17.51
N THR A 23 13.29 4.74 -17.08
CA THR A 23 12.95 4.95 -15.67
C THR A 23 11.98 3.89 -15.12
N TYR A 24 12.35 3.29 -13.98
CA TYR A 24 11.47 2.39 -13.24
C TYR A 24 10.93 3.06 -11.99
N TYR A 25 9.61 3.06 -11.82
CA TYR A 25 8.99 3.40 -10.55
C TYR A 25 8.72 2.11 -9.78
N THR A 26 9.03 2.12 -8.49
CA THR A 26 8.84 0.95 -7.64
C THR A 26 8.08 1.32 -6.39
N LEU A 27 7.06 0.54 -6.09
CA LEU A 27 6.35 0.56 -4.83
C LEU A 27 6.81 -0.65 -4.04
N THR A 28 7.29 -0.43 -2.81
CA THR A 28 7.90 -1.50 -2.01
C THR A 28 7.27 -1.60 -0.64
N ALA A 29 6.87 -2.81 -0.28
CA ALA A 29 6.43 -3.19 1.04
C ALA A 29 7.32 -4.32 1.60
N TYR A 30 7.67 -4.21 2.87
CA TYR A 30 8.40 -5.23 3.62
C TYR A 30 7.52 -5.80 4.72
N LEU A 31 7.48 -7.13 4.85
CA LEU A 31 6.70 -7.83 5.88
C LEU A 31 7.55 -8.15 7.14
N VAL A 32 8.81 -7.72 7.14
CA VAL A 32 9.76 -7.86 8.25
C VAL A 32 10.59 -6.58 8.32
N ASP A 33 11.30 -6.36 9.44
CA ASP A 33 12.18 -5.20 9.58
C ASP A 33 13.22 -5.17 8.44
N PRO A 34 13.24 -4.12 7.60
CA PRO A 34 14.19 -4.01 6.49
C PRO A 34 15.65 -4.11 6.91
N LYS A 35 15.99 -3.79 8.17
CA LYS A 35 17.36 -3.86 8.71
C LYS A 35 17.89 -5.30 8.78
N ILE A 36 17.01 -6.28 8.98
CA ILE A 36 17.41 -7.68 9.14
C ILE A 36 17.45 -8.45 7.81
N ILE A 37 16.77 -7.95 6.76
CA ILE A 37 16.57 -8.66 5.48
C ILE A 37 17.91 -9.05 4.83
N CYS A 38 18.85 -8.11 4.72
CA CYS A 38 20.13 -8.33 4.05
C CYS A 38 21.30 -8.59 5.00
N SER A 39 21.05 -8.75 6.30
CA SER A 39 22.09 -8.93 7.31
C SER A 39 22.00 -10.32 7.93
N VAL A 40 21.11 -10.50 8.91
CA VAL A 40 20.98 -11.75 9.66
C VAL A 40 19.93 -12.68 9.05
N GLY A 41 18.86 -12.11 8.47
CA GLY A 41 17.70 -12.84 7.97
C GLY A 41 16.77 -13.30 9.09
N ARG A 42 15.96 -14.33 8.82
CA ARG A 42 15.16 -15.04 9.82
C ARG A 42 15.62 -16.50 9.87
N THR A 43 15.60 -17.09 11.06
CA THR A 43 15.81 -18.53 11.25
C THR A 43 14.64 -19.33 10.68
N LYS A 44 14.83 -20.64 10.50
CA LYS A 44 13.78 -21.55 10.01
C LYS A 44 12.61 -21.62 11.00
N GLU A 45 12.91 -21.56 12.28
CA GLU A 45 11.95 -21.59 13.38
C GLU A 45 11.12 -20.29 13.40
N GLU A 46 11.77 -19.12 13.31
CA GLU A 46 11.08 -17.83 13.17
C GLU A 46 10.17 -17.81 11.94
N PHE A 47 10.66 -18.27 10.79
CA PHE A 47 9.84 -18.34 9.58
C PHE A 47 8.60 -19.24 9.74
N LYS A 48 8.73 -20.37 10.44
CA LYS A 48 7.60 -21.27 10.72
C LYS A 48 6.54 -20.61 11.61
N HIS A 49 6.95 -19.80 12.57
CA HIS A 49 6.02 -19.14 13.51
C HIS A 49 5.42 -17.84 12.94
N GLU A 50 6.21 -17.07 12.21
CA GLU A 50 5.82 -15.74 11.70
C GLU A 50 5.26 -15.78 10.27
N ALA A 51 5.42 -16.92 9.59
CA ALA A 51 5.05 -17.11 8.19
C ALA A 51 5.59 -15.97 7.29
N ALA A 52 4.69 -15.25 6.62
CA ALA A 52 5.03 -14.19 5.69
C ALA A 52 5.73 -12.99 6.37
N GLY A 53 5.52 -12.77 7.67
CA GLY A 53 6.19 -11.70 8.41
C GLY A 53 5.46 -11.23 9.67
N THR A 54 6.08 -10.29 10.39
CA THR A 54 5.62 -9.82 11.71
C THR A 54 5.06 -8.40 11.73
N ASN A 55 5.50 -7.55 10.79
CA ASN A 55 5.18 -6.12 10.73
C ASN A 55 5.17 -5.69 9.27
N LEU A 56 4.40 -4.65 8.93
CA LEU A 56 4.43 -4.06 7.60
C LEU A 56 5.23 -2.76 7.62
N TYR A 57 6.14 -2.62 6.66
CA TYR A 57 6.86 -1.38 6.38
C TYR A 57 6.62 -0.95 4.94
N LEU A 58 6.25 0.30 4.72
CA LEU A 58 6.16 0.88 3.38
C LEU A 58 7.39 1.75 3.10
N LYS A 59 8.03 1.53 1.95
CA LYS A 59 9.19 2.32 1.52
C LYS A 59 8.71 3.66 0.98
N ASN A 60 9.10 4.74 1.63
CA ASN A 60 8.86 6.10 1.14
C ASN A 60 10.20 6.83 0.98
N GLY A 61 10.65 6.98 -0.27
CA GLY A 61 11.97 7.50 -0.59
C GLY A 61 13.07 6.67 0.08
N THR A 62 13.90 7.30 0.91
CA THR A 62 14.94 6.63 1.69
C THR A 62 14.42 6.04 3.00
N HIS A 63 13.24 6.44 3.47
CA HIS A 63 12.67 6.06 4.76
C HIS A 63 11.73 4.85 4.67
N ASN A 64 11.55 4.14 5.79
CA ASN A 64 10.58 3.07 5.94
C ASN A 64 9.53 3.49 6.97
N ILE A 65 8.26 3.43 6.59
CA ILE A 65 7.13 3.76 7.45
C ILE A 65 6.63 2.46 8.09
N LEU A 66 6.80 2.30 9.40
CA LEU A 66 6.19 1.20 10.13
C LEU A 66 4.68 1.42 10.21
N ILE A 67 3.92 0.42 9.81
CA ILE A 67 2.46 0.45 9.85
C ILE A 67 1.98 -0.01 11.23
N PRO A 68 1.24 0.81 11.98
CA PRO A 68 0.69 0.39 13.25
C PRO A 68 -0.30 -0.77 13.10
N LYS A 69 -0.38 -1.63 14.12
CA LYS A 69 -1.32 -2.76 14.11
C LYS A 69 -2.72 -2.38 14.57
N HIS A 70 -2.81 -1.35 15.42
CA HIS A 70 -4.05 -0.85 15.99
C HIS A 70 -4.36 0.55 15.48
N GLU A 71 -5.63 0.79 15.18
CA GLU A 71 -6.10 2.07 14.63
C GLU A 71 -5.85 3.24 15.59
N SER A 72 -5.89 2.99 16.90
CA SER A 72 -5.59 3.99 17.95
C SER A 72 -4.20 4.59 17.82
N ASP A 73 -3.25 3.84 17.29
CA ASP A 73 -1.85 4.24 17.19
C ASP A 73 -1.60 5.15 15.98
N LEU A 74 -2.61 5.35 15.11
CA LEU A 74 -2.53 6.26 13.97
C LEU A 74 -2.68 7.73 14.37
N ALA A 75 -3.22 8.03 15.56
CA ALA A 75 -3.53 9.39 15.97
C ALA A 75 -2.33 10.35 15.94
N ASN A 76 -1.11 9.84 16.16
CA ASN A 76 0.14 10.60 16.16
C ASN A 76 0.99 10.35 14.90
N THR A 77 0.34 10.00 13.78
CA THR A 77 1.01 9.67 12.52
C THR A 77 0.46 10.53 11.38
N ASN A 78 1.11 10.45 10.22
CA ASN A 78 0.67 11.17 9.02
C ASN A 78 -0.48 10.46 8.28
N TRP A 79 -1.12 9.46 8.86
CA TRP A 79 -2.23 8.75 8.22
C TRP A 79 -3.54 9.52 8.40
N THR A 80 -4.07 10.05 7.30
CA THR A 80 -5.33 10.78 7.26
C THR A 80 -6.49 9.80 7.19
N LEU A 81 -7.47 9.96 8.09
CA LEU A 81 -8.68 9.15 8.09
C LEU A 81 -9.50 9.38 6.82
N GLY A 82 -9.70 8.29 6.06
CA GLY A 82 -10.62 8.21 4.94
C GLY A 82 -12.02 7.78 5.37
N ALA A 83 -12.70 7.09 4.47
CA ALA A 83 -14.05 6.59 4.66
C ALA A 83 -14.07 5.08 4.95
N CYS A 84 -15.19 4.64 5.54
CA CYS A 84 -15.50 3.24 5.72
C CYS A 84 -16.16 2.70 4.45
N PHE A 85 -15.57 1.68 3.83
CA PHE A 85 -16.19 0.97 2.72
C PHE A 85 -16.57 -0.45 3.14
N PRO A 86 -17.86 -0.83 3.13
CA PRO A 86 -18.29 -2.19 3.43
C PRO A 86 -17.60 -3.19 2.50
N SER A 87 -17.07 -4.29 3.03
CA SER A 87 -16.21 -5.31 2.36
C SER A 87 -14.73 -4.96 2.18
N MET A 88 -14.29 -3.74 2.53
CA MET A 88 -12.86 -3.35 2.44
C MET A 88 -12.30 -2.82 3.76
N GLY A 89 -13.13 -2.11 4.53
CA GLY A 89 -12.79 -1.57 5.84
C GLY A 89 -12.61 -0.05 5.87
N THR A 90 -12.08 0.44 6.97
CA THR A 90 -11.78 1.86 7.16
C THR A 90 -10.50 2.21 6.44
N HIS A 91 -10.60 3.10 5.45
CA HIS A 91 -9.47 3.58 4.68
C HIS A 91 -8.70 4.65 5.45
N TYR A 92 -7.38 4.59 5.34
CA TYR A 92 -6.46 5.63 5.77
C TYR A 92 -5.51 5.95 4.63
N TRP A 93 -5.27 7.23 4.38
CA TRP A 93 -4.47 7.72 3.26
C TRP A 93 -3.25 8.44 3.77
N TYR A 94 -2.08 8.16 3.22
CA TYR A 94 -0.84 8.71 3.78
C TYR A 94 -0.67 10.19 3.39
N SER A 95 -0.61 11.06 4.39
CA SER A 95 -0.30 12.49 4.28
C SER A 95 -1.20 13.27 3.31
N THR A 96 -2.48 12.89 3.20
CA THR A 96 -3.42 13.58 2.30
C THR A 96 -4.15 14.71 3.01
N SER A 97 -4.41 15.80 2.28
CA SER A 97 -5.26 16.90 2.73
C SER A 97 -6.05 17.49 1.55
N LYS A 98 -7.12 18.23 1.84
CA LYS A 98 -8.02 18.78 0.83
C LYS A 98 -7.33 19.68 -0.20
N ASP A 99 -6.38 20.50 0.25
CA ASP A 99 -5.71 21.54 -0.56
C ASP A 99 -4.26 21.17 -0.95
N MET A 100 -3.89 19.88 -0.87
CA MET A 100 -2.56 19.42 -1.25
C MET A 100 -2.29 19.51 -2.77
N ASN A 101 -1.01 19.57 -3.12
CA ASN A 101 -0.55 19.42 -4.50
C ASN A 101 -0.53 17.93 -4.89
N CYS A 102 -1.14 17.55 -6.02
CA CYS A 102 -1.16 16.16 -6.47
C CYS A 102 0.23 15.61 -6.83
N LYS A 103 1.22 16.47 -7.08
CA LYS A 103 2.62 16.04 -7.24
C LYS A 103 3.24 15.47 -5.96
N GLU A 104 2.66 15.81 -4.80
CA GLU A 104 3.10 15.36 -3.49
C GLU A 104 2.29 14.17 -2.97
N PHE A 105 1.26 13.75 -3.73
CA PHE A 105 0.40 12.65 -3.35
C PHE A 105 1.20 11.37 -3.19
N GLN A 106 1.09 10.78 -2.00
CA GLN A 106 1.78 9.54 -1.66
C GLN A 106 0.90 8.34 -2.02
N PRO A 107 1.46 7.33 -2.70
CA PRO A 107 0.66 6.27 -3.33
C PRO A 107 0.26 5.17 -2.34
N PHE A 108 -0.03 5.49 -1.08
CA PHE A 108 -0.25 4.51 -0.02
C PHE A 108 -1.60 4.70 0.68
N PHE A 109 -2.31 3.59 0.86
CA PHE A 109 -3.48 3.53 1.73
C PHE A 109 -3.47 2.27 2.60
N LEU A 110 -4.10 2.35 3.77
CA LEU A 110 -4.30 1.24 4.71
C LEU A 110 -5.79 0.97 4.88
N LEU A 111 -6.08 -0.26 5.27
CA LEU A 111 -7.41 -0.75 5.58
C LEU A 111 -7.43 -1.38 6.97
N TYR A 112 -8.31 -0.87 7.81
CA TYR A 112 -8.56 -1.38 9.15
C TYR A 112 -9.94 -2.01 9.23
N ASN A 113 -10.01 -3.17 9.87
CA ASN A 113 -11.24 -3.90 10.17
C ASN A 113 -11.40 -3.98 11.67
N ARG A 114 -12.50 -3.47 12.24
CA ARG A 114 -12.74 -3.47 13.69
C ARG A 114 -11.52 -2.97 14.48
N LYS A 115 -10.94 -1.84 14.03
CA LYS A 115 -9.77 -1.18 14.64
C LYS A 115 -8.45 -1.95 14.56
N LYS A 116 -8.36 -2.99 13.73
CA LYS A 116 -7.13 -3.77 13.49
C LYS A 116 -6.68 -3.69 12.04
N PHE A 117 -5.39 -3.48 11.84
CA PHE A 117 -4.77 -3.47 10.52
C PHE A 117 -5.05 -4.81 9.81
N THR A 118 -5.57 -4.74 8.58
CA THR A 118 -6.06 -5.93 7.85
C THR A 118 -5.55 -6.00 6.41
N ALA A 119 -5.41 -4.86 5.76
CA ALA A 119 -4.93 -4.79 4.39
C ALA A 119 -4.26 -3.44 4.11
N PHE A 120 -3.49 -3.38 3.06
CA PHE A 120 -2.91 -2.15 2.54
C PHE A 120 -3.03 -2.14 1.03
N GLY A 121 -2.72 -1.01 0.42
CA GLY A 121 -2.61 -0.99 -1.02
C GLY A 121 -1.88 0.22 -1.54
N PHE A 122 -1.74 0.18 -2.86
CA PHE A 122 -1.09 1.23 -3.61
C PHE A 122 -2.08 1.87 -4.58
N VAL A 123 -1.94 3.17 -4.77
CA VAL A 123 -2.73 3.94 -5.72
C VAL A 123 -1.79 4.78 -6.58
N ALA A 124 -1.92 4.68 -7.91
CA ALA A 124 -1.11 5.44 -8.85
C ALA A 124 -1.99 6.18 -9.85
N PHE A 125 -1.61 7.41 -10.17
CA PHE A 125 -2.21 8.19 -11.25
C PHE A 125 -1.45 7.95 -12.55
N GLY A 126 -2.12 7.46 -13.58
CA GLY A 126 -1.59 7.50 -14.93
C GLY A 126 -2.22 6.49 -15.89
N GLY A 127 -1.96 6.71 -17.18
CA GLY A 127 -2.60 6.13 -18.37
C GLY A 127 -2.40 4.64 -18.62
N TRP A 128 -2.14 3.84 -17.60
CA TRP A 128 -1.73 2.45 -17.78
C TRP A 128 -2.93 1.52 -17.74
N GLU A 129 -3.09 0.76 -18.81
CA GLU A 129 -4.01 -0.36 -18.85
C GLU A 129 -3.27 -1.63 -18.43
N PHE A 130 -3.74 -2.24 -17.35
CA PHE A 130 -3.27 -3.55 -16.91
C PHE A 130 -4.25 -4.61 -17.43
N SER A 131 -3.77 -5.62 -18.14
CA SER A 131 -4.63 -6.71 -18.63
C SER A 131 -5.11 -7.66 -17.53
N SER A 132 -4.61 -7.53 -16.29
CA SER A 132 -4.96 -8.41 -15.18
C SER A 132 -6.08 -7.82 -14.33
N TYR A 133 -7.11 -8.64 -14.06
CA TYR A 133 -8.21 -8.33 -13.13
C TYR A 133 -7.76 -8.01 -11.69
N ARG A 134 -6.49 -8.25 -11.36
CA ARG A 134 -5.90 -7.96 -10.04
C ARG A 134 -5.68 -6.47 -9.78
N TYR A 135 -5.66 -5.66 -10.84
CA TYR A 135 -5.58 -4.21 -10.73
C TYR A 135 -6.96 -3.63 -10.97
N GLU A 136 -7.46 -2.86 -10.00
CA GLU A 136 -8.66 -2.05 -10.21
C GLU A 136 -8.25 -0.83 -11.00
N GLN A 137 -8.98 -0.55 -12.07
CA GLN A 137 -8.64 0.51 -13.00
C GLN A 137 -9.85 1.41 -13.22
N HIS A 138 -9.57 2.71 -13.37
CA HIS A 138 -10.53 3.72 -13.75
C HIS A 138 -11.77 3.83 -12.83
N PRO A 139 -11.62 3.93 -11.50
CA PRO A 139 -12.76 4.25 -10.66
C PRO A 139 -13.39 5.59 -11.10
N PRO A 140 -14.72 5.65 -11.32
CA PRO A 140 -15.40 6.91 -11.63
C PRO A 140 -15.18 7.94 -10.53
N LYS A 141 -15.08 9.23 -10.85
CA LYS A 141 -14.80 10.31 -9.89
C LYS A 141 -15.70 10.30 -8.63
N LEU A 142 -16.94 9.88 -8.77
CA LEU A 142 -17.90 9.81 -7.67
C LEU A 142 -17.53 8.75 -6.62
N THR A 143 -16.73 7.74 -6.97
CA THR A 143 -16.38 6.65 -6.05
C THR A 143 -15.29 7.06 -5.05
N TYR A 144 -14.48 8.08 -5.33
CA TYR A 144 -13.44 8.52 -4.37
C TYR A 144 -14.01 8.92 -3.01
N ARG A 145 -15.22 9.47 -2.96
CA ARG A 145 -15.92 9.80 -1.70
C ARG A 145 -16.32 8.58 -0.87
N LEU A 146 -16.35 7.40 -1.48
CA LEU A 146 -16.61 6.13 -0.78
C LEU A 146 -15.37 5.66 0.00
N PHE A 147 -14.18 6.19 -0.33
CA PHE A 147 -12.90 5.78 0.28
C PHE A 147 -12.19 6.93 1.02
N MET A 148 -12.45 8.18 0.66
CA MET A 148 -11.87 9.38 1.28
C MET A 148 -12.98 10.25 1.86
N LYS A 149 -12.82 10.68 3.13
CA LYS A 149 -13.71 11.69 3.72
C LYS A 149 -13.55 13.05 3.04
N GLU A 150 -12.30 13.46 2.89
CA GLU A 150 -11.95 14.67 2.14
C GLU A 150 -11.13 14.26 0.92
N VAL A 151 -11.75 14.35 -0.26
CA VAL A 151 -11.05 14.12 -1.53
C VAL A 151 -10.21 15.35 -1.85
N PRO A 152 -8.88 15.24 -2.02
CA PRO A 152 -8.05 16.35 -2.46
C PRO A 152 -8.57 16.96 -3.76
N LYS A 153 -8.65 18.29 -3.82
CA LYS A 153 -9.21 19.01 -4.98
C LYS A 153 -8.50 18.70 -6.29
N CYS A 154 -7.21 18.38 -6.21
CA CYS A 154 -6.39 18.09 -7.37
C CYS A 154 -6.69 16.71 -8.01
N ILE A 155 -7.29 15.76 -7.28
CA ILE A 155 -7.56 14.40 -7.82
C ILE A 155 -8.56 14.47 -8.99
N PRO A 156 -9.73 15.14 -8.85
CA PRO A 156 -10.60 15.45 -9.97
C PRO A 156 -9.88 15.94 -11.22
N ASP A 157 -9.02 16.94 -11.07
CA ASP A 157 -8.32 17.59 -12.19
C ASP A 157 -7.30 16.66 -12.85
N VAL A 158 -6.67 15.76 -12.09
CA VAL A 158 -5.76 14.72 -12.62
C VAL A 158 -6.53 13.61 -13.34
N VAL A 159 -7.71 13.25 -12.85
CA VAL A 159 -8.55 12.21 -13.45
C VAL A 159 -9.26 12.73 -14.71
N GLU A 160 -9.59 14.02 -14.76
CA GLU A 160 -10.33 14.66 -15.85
C GLU A 160 -9.46 15.47 -16.84
N GLY A 161 -8.29 15.99 -16.42
CA GLY A 161 -7.33 16.72 -17.27
C GLY A 161 -6.13 15.84 -17.62
N ILE A 162 -5.64 15.74 -18.86
CA ILE A 162 -5.38 16.81 -19.85
C ILE A 162 -5.65 16.24 -21.25
N ILE A 163 -6.45 16.95 -22.05
CA ILE A 163 -6.54 16.85 -23.53
C ILE A 163 -6.67 15.41 -24.05
N ASN A 164 -7.89 14.90 -24.15
CA ASN A 164 -8.24 13.66 -24.85
C ASN A 164 -7.62 12.36 -24.31
N LYS A 165 -7.06 12.34 -23.10
CA LYS A 165 -6.63 11.11 -22.41
C LYS A 165 -7.07 11.16 -20.95
N ILE A 166 -8.06 10.32 -20.62
CA ILE A 166 -8.39 9.97 -19.23
C ILE A 166 -7.12 9.39 -18.62
N PHE A 167 -6.61 9.94 -17.51
CA PHE A 167 -5.56 9.29 -16.72
C PHE A 167 -6.23 8.35 -15.71
N PRO A 168 -6.31 7.03 -15.97
CA PRO A 168 -6.70 6.03 -14.98
C PRO A 168 -6.05 6.28 -13.63
N VAL A 169 -6.86 6.11 -12.59
CA VAL A 169 -6.32 5.66 -11.32
C VAL A 169 -6.23 4.15 -11.37
N VAL A 170 -5.06 3.64 -11.03
CA VAL A 170 -4.84 2.21 -10.83
C VAL A 170 -4.61 1.98 -9.35
N THR A 171 -5.35 1.04 -8.78
CA THR A 171 -5.18 0.62 -7.40
C THR A 171 -4.83 -0.86 -7.32
N LEU A 172 -4.03 -1.21 -6.31
CA LEU A 172 -3.70 -2.58 -5.96
C LEU A 172 -3.96 -2.79 -4.47
N HIS A 173 -4.97 -3.60 -4.15
CA HIS A 173 -5.25 -4.03 -2.80
C HIS A 173 -4.47 -5.31 -2.44
N VAL A 174 -3.84 -5.31 -1.26
CA VAL A 174 -3.13 -6.47 -0.70
C VAL A 174 -3.76 -6.84 0.63
N TYR A 175 -4.60 -7.87 0.60
CA TYR A 175 -5.30 -8.38 1.78
C TYR A 175 -4.45 -9.39 2.53
N LEU A 176 -4.35 -9.22 3.87
CA LEU A 176 -3.64 -10.14 4.76
C LEU A 176 -4.58 -11.12 5.48
N ASN A 177 -5.84 -11.16 5.06
CA ASN A 177 -6.88 -12.03 5.60
C ASN A 177 -7.36 -13.01 4.53
N PHE A 178 -7.67 -14.24 4.94
CA PHE A 178 -8.20 -15.29 4.09
C PHE A 178 -9.60 -14.99 3.51
N LYS A 179 -10.43 -14.20 4.23
CA LYS A 179 -11.79 -13.84 3.79
C LYS A 179 -11.93 -12.32 3.60
N PRO A 180 -11.35 -11.75 2.53
CA PRO A 180 -11.37 -10.31 2.29
C PRO A 180 -12.78 -9.73 2.09
N TRP A 181 -13.74 -10.54 1.63
CA TRP A 181 -15.15 -10.12 1.48
C TRP A 181 -15.92 -9.94 2.81
N ASN A 182 -15.37 -10.40 3.94
CA ASN A 182 -15.98 -10.27 5.28
C ASN A 182 -15.34 -9.15 6.11
N ILE A 183 -14.86 -8.11 5.45
CA ILE A 183 -14.28 -6.95 6.13
C ILE A 183 -15.35 -5.89 6.32
N ILE A 184 -15.41 -5.34 7.52
CA ILE A 184 -16.23 -4.20 7.87
C ILE A 184 -15.34 -3.13 8.50
N CYS A 185 -15.98 -2.08 8.99
CA CYS A 185 -15.41 -1.14 9.93
C CYS A 185 -15.93 -1.56 11.32
#